data_AF-A0A3N5RSH7-F1
#
_entry.id   AF-A0A3N5RSH7-F1
#
_cell.length_a   1.000
_cell.length_b   1.000
_cell.length_c   1.000
_cell.angle_alpha   90.00
_cell.angle_beta   90.00
_cell.angle_gamma   90.00
#
_symmetry.space_group_name_H-M   'P 1'
#
loop_
_entity.id
_entity.type
_entity.pdbx_description
1 polymer ?
#
loop_
_entity_poly.entity_id
_entity_poly.type
_entity_poly.pdbx_seq_one_letter_code
_entity_poly.pdbx_strand_id
1 'polypeptide(L)'
;MQKETEVFDKILKELDNNGVLRDIILIGGWCPLVYQEHFHAKNEIHFKATTDIDLLIPNPPKIRKEVNVGRMLADFGFDRQISPTTGLCKYINPLLKVEFLTPEKGRGRDKPYNGYL
;
A
#
# COMPACT_ATOMS: atom_id res chain seq x y z
N MET A 1 -1.49 7.71 -16.43
CA MET A 1 -1.93 8.37 -15.18
C MET A 1 -3.40 8.15 -14.84
N GLN A 2 -4.37 8.43 -15.73
CA GLN A 2 -5.80 8.31 -15.36
C GLN A 2 -6.19 6.88 -14.92
N LYS A 3 -5.74 5.85 -15.63
CA LYS A 3 -6.04 4.44 -15.31
C LYS A 3 -5.41 4.00 -13.98
N GLU A 4 -4.20 4.48 -13.70
CA GLU A 4 -3.46 4.20 -12.46
C GLU A 4 -4.20 4.83 -11.27
N THR A 5 -4.67 6.07 -11.40
CA THR A 5 -5.49 6.73 -10.37
C THR A 5 -6.82 6.01 -10.14
N GLU A 6 -7.47 5.50 -11.20
CA GLU A 6 -8.69 4.69 -11.06
C GLU A 6 -8.46 3.37 -10.30
N VAL A 7 -7.34 2.68 -10.57
CA VAL A 7 -6.99 1.46 -9.82
C VAL A 7 -6.62 1.80 -8.39
N PHE A 8 -5.87 2.88 -8.16
CA PHE A 8 -5.54 3.36 -6.82
C PHE A 8 -6.80 3.66 -5.99
N ASP A 9 -7.77 4.39 -6.55
CA ASP A 9 -9.05 4.68 -5.90
C ASP A 9 -9.82 3.40 -5.56
N LYS A 10 -9.85 2.41 -6.47
CA LYS A 10 -10.46 1.08 -6.21
C LYS A 10 -9.79 0.35 -5.04
N ILE A 11 -8.45 0.39 -4.97
CA ILE A 11 -7.70 -0.21 -3.86
C ILE A 11 -8.05 0.46 -2.54
N LEU A 12 -8.07 1.80 -2.49
CA LEU A 12 -8.44 2.54 -1.29
C LEU A 12 -9.86 2.21 -0.82
N LYS A 13 -10.82 2.16 -1.74
CA LYS A 13 -12.21 1.78 -1.45
C LYS A 13 -12.32 0.37 -0.89
N GLU A 14 -11.60 -0.59 -1.47
CA GLU A 14 -11.68 -1.97 -0.99
C GLU A 14 -11.01 -2.13 0.38
N LEU A 15 -9.89 -1.45 0.61
CA LEU A 15 -9.25 -1.40 1.93
C LEU A 15 -10.19 -0.78 2.98
N ASP A 16 -10.96 0.25 2.63
CA ASP A 16 -11.94 0.87 3.53
C ASP A 16 -13.14 -0.05 3.79
N ASN A 17 -13.72 -0.64 2.74
CA ASN A 17 -14.81 -1.61 2.82
C ASN A 17 -14.47 -2.79 3.73
N ASN A 18 -13.21 -3.22 3.71
CA ASN A 18 -12.73 -4.30 4.56
C ASN A 18 -12.30 -3.84 5.97
N GLY A 19 -12.25 -2.54 6.23
CA GLY A 19 -11.88 -1.95 7.52
C GLY A 19 -10.37 -1.83 7.76
N VAL A 20 -9.55 -2.06 6.72
CA VAL A 20 -8.08 -2.06 6.79
C VAL A 20 -7.50 -0.67 6.62
N LEU A 21 -8.14 0.21 5.82
CA LEU A 21 -7.56 1.50 5.44
C LEU A 21 -7.15 2.36 6.64
N ARG A 22 -7.90 2.28 7.75
CA ARG A 22 -7.62 3.04 8.99
C ARG A 22 -6.46 2.50 9.81
N ASP A 23 -5.96 1.32 9.48
CA ASP A 23 -4.92 0.61 10.22
C ASP A 23 -3.57 0.63 9.50
N ILE A 24 -3.51 1.27 8.31
CA ILE A 24 -2.33 1.44 7.47
C ILE A 24 -2.12 2.91 7.12
N ILE A 25 -0.92 3.28 6.68
CA ILE A 25 -0.55 4.65 6.35
C ILE A 25 0.01 4.66 4.93
N LEU A 26 -0.58 5.46 4.03
CA LEU A 26 0.03 5.73 2.74
C LEU A 26 1.32 6.53 2.94
N ILE A 27 2.41 6.07 2.34
CA ILE A 27 3.68 6.78 2.32
C ILE A 27 4.20 6.89 0.88
N GLY A 28 5.33 7.57 0.71
CA GLY A 28 6.05 7.58 -0.56
C GLY A 28 5.35 8.39 -1.65
N GLY A 29 5.54 7.94 -2.90
CA GLY A 29 5.30 8.75 -4.09
C GLY A 29 3.85 9.19 -4.28
N TRP A 30 2.87 8.39 -3.85
CA TRP A 30 1.44 8.68 -4.03
C TRP A 30 0.84 9.68 -3.03
N CYS A 31 1.56 10.02 -1.95
CA CYS A 31 1.08 10.99 -0.95
C CYS A 31 0.76 12.38 -1.55
N PRO A 32 1.65 13.00 -2.35
CA PRO A 32 1.36 14.27 -3.01
C PRO A 32 0.04 14.30 -3.79
N LEU A 33 -0.35 13.20 -4.46
CA LEU A 33 -1.62 13.16 -5.20
C LEU A 33 -2.82 13.27 -4.25
N VAL A 34 -2.78 12.57 -3.12
CA VAL A 34 -3.82 12.67 -2.07
C VAL A 34 -3.85 14.06 -1.46
N TYR A 35 -2.68 14.68 -1.24
CA TYR A 35 -2.60 16.04 -0.70
C TYR A 35 -3.12 17.11 -1.66
N GLN A 36 -2.86 16.98 -2.97
CA GLN A 36 -3.44 17.87 -3.98
C GLN A 36 -4.97 17.89 -3.90
N GLU A 37 -5.58 16.70 -3.78
CA GLU A 37 -7.02 16.56 -3.66
C GLU A 37 -7.53 17.11 -2.32
N HIS A 38 -6.90 16.73 -1.21
CA HIS A 38 -7.33 17.10 0.13
C HIS A 38 -7.20 18.60 0.43
N PHE A 39 -6.11 19.24 0.02
CA PHE A 39 -5.84 20.66 0.25
C PHE A 39 -6.27 21.55 -0.92
N HIS A 40 -6.86 20.99 -1.98
CA HIS A 40 -7.21 21.70 -3.20
C HIS A 40 -6.02 22.45 -3.85
N ALA A 41 -4.81 21.91 -3.69
CA ALA A 41 -3.54 22.58 -3.98
C ALA A 41 -2.84 22.02 -5.24
N LYS A 42 -3.61 21.74 -6.30
CA LYS A 42 -3.13 21.05 -7.52
C LYS A 42 -1.95 21.74 -8.21
N ASN A 43 -1.85 23.06 -8.10
CA ASN A 43 -0.79 23.85 -8.75
C ASN A 43 0.42 24.11 -7.85
N GLU A 44 0.35 23.74 -6.56
CA GLU A 44 1.38 24.04 -5.56
C GLU A 44 2.17 22.78 -5.19
N ILE A 45 1.46 21.67 -5.04
CA ILE A 45 2.05 20.38 -4.71
C ILE A 45 2.45 19.68 -6.00
N HIS A 46 3.73 19.42 -6.18
CA HIS A 46 4.23 18.69 -7.34
C HIS A 46 4.29 17.19 -7.03
N PHE A 47 3.88 16.37 -7.99
CA PHE A 47 3.93 14.92 -7.90
C PHE A 47 4.80 14.36 -9.03
N LYS A 48 5.67 13.41 -8.69
CA LYS A 48 6.42 12.62 -9.66
C LYS A 48 5.69 11.30 -9.87
N ALA A 49 5.26 11.06 -11.11
CA ALA A 49 4.61 9.81 -11.49
C ALA A 49 5.45 8.58 -11.09
N THR A 50 4.80 7.65 -10.40
CA THR A 50 5.35 6.36 -10.01
C THR A 50 4.25 5.32 -10.05
N THR A 51 4.60 4.08 -10.37
CA THR A 51 3.69 2.93 -10.29
C THR A 51 3.74 2.25 -8.92
N ASP A 52 4.70 2.58 -8.08
CA ASP A 52 4.91 1.98 -6.76
C ASP A 52 4.07 2.72 -5.69
N ILE A 53 3.15 1.99 -5.06
CA ILE A 53 2.33 2.40 -3.92
C ILE A 53 2.91 1.75 -2.66
N ASP A 54 3.33 2.59 -1.71
CA ASP A 54 3.90 2.16 -0.44
C ASP A 54 2.89 2.34 0.70
N LEU A 55 2.52 1.24 1.36
CA LEU A 55 1.60 1.22 2.49
C LEU A 55 2.34 0.76 3.75
N LEU A 56 2.48 1.64 4.73
CA LEU A 56 3.11 1.35 6.01
C LEU A 56 2.10 0.78 7.00
N ILE A 57 2.41 -0.39 7.55
CA ILE A 57 1.72 -0.95 8.72
C ILE A 57 2.37 -0.33 9.97
N PRO A 58 1.64 0.42 10.81
CA PRO A 58 2.23 1.05 11.99
C PRO A 58 2.78 0.01 12.98
N ASN A 59 3.71 0.43 13.84
CA ASN A 59 4.22 -0.38 14.94
C ASN A 59 3.97 0.35 16.28
N PRO A 60 3.25 -0.25 17.25
CA PRO A 60 2.61 -1.55 17.17
C PRO A 60 1.48 -1.58 16.12
N PRO A 61 1.24 -2.74 15.48
CA PRO A 61 0.15 -2.88 14.53
C PRO A 61 -1.17 -2.59 15.24
N LYS A 62 -2.00 -1.74 14.62
CA LYS A 62 -3.34 -1.39 15.11
C LYS A 62 -4.42 -2.18 14.38
N ILE A 63 -4.12 -3.44 14.00
CA ILE A 63 -5.01 -4.30 13.22
C ILE A 63 -6.28 -4.56 14.04
N ARG A 64 -7.41 -4.03 13.57
CA ARG A 64 -8.71 -4.21 14.23
C ARG A 64 -9.47 -5.42 13.71
N LYS A 65 -9.13 -5.90 12.51
CA LYS A 65 -9.82 -6.98 11.80
C LYS A 65 -8.82 -7.73 10.94
N GLU A 66 -8.83 -9.06 11.03
CA GLU A 66 -8.07 -9.93 10.16
C GLU A 66 -8.69 -9.92 8.76
N VAL A 67 -7.91 -9.56 7.75
CA VAL A 67 -8.34 -9.42 6.36
C VAL A 67 -7.27 -9.98 5.44
N ASN A 68 -7.66 -10.93 4.60
CA ASN A 68 -6.77 -11.45 3.57
C ASN A 68 -6.56 -10.44 2.43
N VAL A 69 -5.72 -9.43 2.67
CA VAL A 69 -5.37 -8.37 1.72
C VAL A 69 -4.76 -8.97 0.46
N GLY A 70 -4.02 -10.08 0.57
CA GLY A 70 -3.48 -10.76 -0.59
C GLY A 70 -4.56 -11.31 -1.52
N ARG A 71 -5.61 -11.91 -0.96
CA ARG A 71 -6.76 -12.37 -1.75
C ARG A 71 -7.53 -11.20 -2.37
N MET A 72 -7.78 -10.16 -1.59
CA MET A 72 -8.43 -8.93 -2.05
C MET A 72 -7.72 -8.33 -3.27
N LEU A 73 -6.39 -8.21 -3.22
CA LEU A 73 -5.59 -7.69 -4.34
C LEU A 73 -5.57 -8.66 -5.53
N ALA A 74 -5.55 -9.97 -5.28
CA ALA A 74 -5.62 -10.97 -6.36
C ALA A 74 -6.94 -10.87 -7.15
N ASP A 75 -8.07 -10.60 -6.48
CA ASP A 75 -9.36 -10.40 -7.16
C ASP A 75 -9.37 -9.12 -8.05
N PHE A 76 -8.43 -8.19 -7.86
CA PHE A 76 -8.16 -7.05 -8.75
C PHE A 76 -7.08 -7.30 -9.81
N GLY A 77 -6.64 -8.55 -9.97
CA GLY A 77 -5.63 -8.94 -10.94
C GLY A 77 -4.20 -8.58 -10.55
N PHE A 78 -3.91 -8.44 -9.25
CA PHE A 78 -2.53 -8.36 -8.76
C PHE A 78 -1.96 -9.74 -8.48
N ASP A 79 -0.76 -9.98 -9.01
CA ASP A 79 0.04 -11.14 -8.69
C ASP A 79 0.93 -10.88 -7.48
N ARG A 80 0.91 -11.80 -6.52
CA ARG A 80 1.79 -11.77 -5.37
C ARG A 80 3.20 -12.22 -5.77
N GLN A 81 4.19 -11.36 -5.54
CA GLN A 81 5.61 -11.65 -5.73
C GLN A 81 6.35 -11.49 -4.41
N ILE A 82 7.29 -12.39 -4.14
CA ILE A 82 8.14 -12.34 -2.96
C ILE A 82 9.57 -12.13 -3.44
N SER A 83 10.22 -11.07 -2.95
CA SER A 83 11.63 -10.79 -3.23
C SER A 83 12.49 -11.92 -2.66
N PRO A 84 13.28 -12.65 -3.49
CA PRO A 84 14.14 -13.72 -2.99
C PRO A 84 15.24 -13.24 -2.05
N THR A 85 15.68 -11.98 -2.19
CA THR A 85 16.80 -11.41 -1.44
C THR A 85 16.39 -10.72 -0.16
N THR A 86 15.17 -10.16 -0.09
CA THR A 86 14.70 -9.38 1.07
C THR A 86 13.51 -10.02 1.78
N GLY A 87 12.87 -11.04 1.19
CA GLY A 87 11.64 -11.63 1.70
C GLY A 87 10.42 -10.70 1.64
N LEU A 88 10.55 -9.50 1.06
CA LEU A 88 9.47 -8.52 0.97
C LEU A 88 8.40 -8.99 -0.02
N CYS A 89 7.15 -8.84 0.40
CA CYS A 89 5.97 -9.17 -0.39
C CYS A 89 5.50 -7.95 -1.17
N LYS A 90 5.42 -8.07 -2.49
CA LYS A 90 4.89 -7.07 -3.42
C LYS A 90 3.69 -7.66 -4.15
N TYR A 91 2.70 -6.84 -4.43
CA TYR A 91 1.56 -7.19 -5.27
C TYR A 91 1.66 -6.37 -6.55
N ILE A 92 1.69 -7.02 -7.71
CA ILE A 92 1.99 -6.34 -8.98
C ILE A 92 0.89 -6.65 -10.00
N ASN A 93 0.43 -5.62 -10.69
CA ASN A 93 -0.34 -5.76 -11.92
C ASN A 93 0.31 -4.90 -13.03
N PRO A 94 -0.22 -4.91 -14.28
CA PRO A 94 0.38 -4.12 -15.37
C PRO A 94 0.42 -2.60 -15.16
N LEU A 95 -0.34 -2.06 -14.21
CA LEU A 95 -0.48 -0.61 -13.97
C LEU A 95 0.27 -0.15 -12.71
N LEU A 96 0.25 -0.94 -11.64
CA LEU A 96 0.67 -0.56 -10.31
C LEU A 96 1.39 -1.70 -9.59
N LYS A 97 2.26 -1.32 -8.65
CA LYS A 97 2.81 -2.18 -7.62
C LYS A 97 2.34 -1.69 -6.26
N VAL A 98 1.88 -2.59 -5.40
CA VAL A 98 1.54 -2.31 -4.01
C VAL A 98 2.50 -3.05 -3.10
N GLU A 99 3.13 -2.33 -2.18
CA GLU A 99 4.05 -2.88 -1.19
C GLU A 99 3.59 -2.53 0.22
N PHE A 100 3.52 -3.55 1.08
CA PHE A 100 3.23 -3.37 2.50
C PHE A 100 4.53 -3.41 3.29
N LEU A 101 4.85 -2.28 3.91
CA LEU A 101 6.06 -2.10 4.69
C LEU A 101 5.74 -2.24 6.17
N THR A 102 6.55 -3.00 6.89
CA THR A 102 6.54 -3.02 8.36
C THR A 102 7.78 -2.29 8.87
N PRO A 103 7.67 -1.42 9.91
CA PRO A 103 8.81 -0.75 10.50
C PRO A 103 9.91 -1.74 10.87
N GLU A 104 11.15 -1.43 10.50
CA GLU A 104 12.30 -2.22 10.94
C GLU A 104 12.31 -2.24 12.46
N LYS A 105 12.22 -3.44 13.05
CA LYS A 105 12.51 -3.61 14.47
C LYS A 105 14.01 -3.37 14.61
N GLY A 106 14.41 -2.34 15.35
CA GLY A 106 15.80 -2.10 15.70
C GLY A 106 16.49 -3.43 16.06
N ARG A 107 17.64 -3.69 15.43
CA ARG A 107 18.48 -4.92 15.48
C ARG A 107 18.06 -5.88 16.59
N GLY A 108 17.10 -6.77 16.32
CA GLY A 108 16.59 -7.65 17.36
C GLY A 108 15.62 -8.76 16.94
N ARG A 109 15.05 -8.75 15.73
CA ARG A 109 14.29 -9.91 15.19
C ARG A 109 14.45 -10.03 13.68
N ASP A 110 14.90 -11.20 13.25
CA ASP A 110 15.43 -11.50 11.91
C ASP A 110 14.38 -11.88 10.85
N LYS A 111 13.08 -11.64 11.12
CA LYS A 111 12.00 -12.05 10.19
C LYS A 111 10.88 -11.02 10.08
N PRO A 112 10.48 -10.61 8.85
CA PRO A 112 9.27 -9.83 8.62
C PRO A 112 8.01 -10.66 8.95
N TYR A 113 6.92 -10.00 9.31
CA TYR A 113 5.63 -10.66 9.48
C TYR A 113 5.18 -11.23 8.13
N ASN A 114 4.87 -12.53 8.08
CA ASN A 114 4.20 -13.11 6.92
C ASN A 114 2.89 -12.36 6.71
N GLY A 115 2.68 -11.82 5.51
CA GLY A 115 1.61 -10.88 5.14
C GLY A 115 0.17 -11.40 5.23
N TYR A 116 -0.22 -11.86 6.42
CA TYR A 116 -1.59 -11.92 6.89
C TYR A 116 -1.74 -10.72 7.82
N LEU A 117 -2.52 -9.73 7.39
CA LEU A 117 -3.07 -8.69 8.25
C LEU A 117 -4.48 -9.10 8.66
#